data_AF-A0A9W4WEB8-F1
#
_entry.id   AF-A0A9W4WEB8-F1
#
_cell.length_a   1.000
_cell.length_b   1.000
_cell.length_c   1.000
_cell.angle_alpha   90.00
_cell.angle_beta   90.00
_cell.angle_gamma   90.00
#
_symmetry.space_group_name_H-M   'P 1'
#
loop_
_entity.id
_entity.type
_entity.pdbx_description
1 polymer ?
#
loop_
_entity_poly.entity_id
_entity_poly.type
_entity_poly.pdbx_seq_one_letter_code
_entity_poly.pdbx_strand_id
1 'polypeptide(L)'
;ASFAEELIAAYPDAKVLLTTRDVDRWHQSALGTVNYRANDPFLWALSYVDWASSMYYPMLHKYWSTIFKSDFEKHGKQVFLEHNEHIRSIVPEENLLEFRMSDGWEPLCKFLGCPVPDTPFPYVNEGDSFIGRTRRRNFMQLCNVLFRWMTWGMAGWGMFSVAQTWNVHKYLM
;
A
#
# COMPACT_ATOMS: atom_id res chain seq x y z
N ALA A 1 12.78 -1.87 -7.50
CA ALA A 1 12.82 -0.51 -8.08
C ALA A 1 13.27 0.53 -7.06
N SER A 2 12.77 0.49 -5.82
CA SER A 2 12.93 1.63 -4.89
C SER A 2 14.16 1.56 -3.98
N PHE A 3 14.56 0.36 -3.54
CA PHE A 3 15.72 0.17 -2.63
C PHE A 3 16.55 -1.07 -2.99
N ALA A 4 16.39 -1.60 -4.20
CA ALA A 4 16.97 -2.89 -4.55
C ALA A 4 18.51 -2.79 -4.59
N GLU A 5 19.04 -1.77 -5.25
CA GLU A 5 20.48 -1.53 -5.34
C GLU A 5 21.11 -1.37 -3.95
N GLU A 6 20.50 -0.55 -3.09
CA GLU A 6 21.01 -0.28 -1.75
C GLU A 6 20.94 -1.51 -0.85
N LEU A 7 19.88 -2.32 -0.95
CA LEU A 7 19.76 -3.55 -0.16
C LEU A 7 20.73 -4.64 -0.65
N ILE A 8 20.91 -4.78 -1.97
CA ILE A 8 21.89 -5.73 -2.53
C ILE A 8 23.31 -5.31 -2.12
N ALA A 9 23.63 -4.02 -2.17
CA ALA A 9 24.92 -3.51 -1.74
C ALA A 9 25.14 -3.65 -0.22
N ALA A 10 24.10 -3.44 0.59
CA ALA A 10 24.19 -3.54 2.05
C ALA A 10 24.28 -4.99 2.56
N TYR A 11 23.73 -5.96 1.81
CA TYR A 11 23.69 -7.36 2.18
C TYR A 11 24.19 -8.26 1.03
N PRO A 12 25.51 -8.30 0.77
CA PRO A 12 26.08 -9.00 -0.39
C PRO A 12 25.87 -10.52 -0.36
N ASP A 13 25.76 -11.10 0.84
CA ASP A 13 25.52 -12.54 1.03
C ASP A 13 24.02 -12.90 0.97
N ALA A 14 23.13 -11.92 0.82
CA ALA A 14 21.69 -12.17 0.78
C ALA A 14 21.27 -12.75 -0.58
N LYS A 15 20.40 -13.76 -0.51
CA LYS A 15 19.74 -14.32 -1.67
C LYS A 15 18.62 -13.38 -2.14
N VAL A 16 18.53 -13.16 -3.44
CA VAL A 16 17.55 -12.27 -4.07
C VAL A 16 16.49 -13.09 -4.81
N LEU A 17 15.22 -12.81 -4.51
CA LEU A 17 14.07 -13.39 -5.20
C LEU A 17 13.49 -12.36 -6.17
N LEU A 18 13.55 -12.65 -7.48
CA LEU A 18 12.90 -11.84 -8.51
C LEU A 18 11.60 -12.51 -8.93
N THR A 19 10.48 -12.00 -8.43
CA THR A 19 9.17 -12.56 -8.78
C THR A 19 8.74 -12.09 -10.16
N THR A 20 8.59 -13.02 -11.10
CA THR A 20 8.21 -12.70 -12.49
C THR A 20 6.81 -13.22 -12.81
N ARG A 21 6.17 -12.56 -13.78
CA ARG A 21 4.88 -12.94 -14.35
C ARG A 21 4.74 -12.32 -15.72
N ASP A 22 3.77 -12.80 -16.49
CA ASP A 22 3.38 -12.18 -17.76
C ASP A 22 3.08 -10.67 -17.56
N VAL A 23 3.75 -9.84 -18.36
CA VAL A 23 3.75 -8.38 -18.19
C VAL A 23 2.38 -7.79 -18.48
N ASP A 24 1.64 -8.33 -19.44
CA ASP A 24 0.31 -7.86 -19.79
C ASP A 24 -0.69 -8.19 -18.69
N ARG A 25 -0.68 -9.43 -18.18
CA ARG A 25 -1.48 -9.83 -17.02
C ARG A 25 -1.13 -9.01 -15.79
N TRP A 26 0.15 -8.73 -15.54
CA TRP A 26 0.58 -7.86 -14.43
C TRP A 26 0.02 -6.47 -14.56
N HIS A 27 0.16 -5.86 -15.74
CA HIS A 27 -0.28 -4.50 -15.99
C HIS A 27 -1.78 -4.35 -15.78
N GLN A 28 -2.58 -5.27 -16.33
CA GLN A 28 -4.03 -5.30 -16.12
C GLN A 28 -4.41 -5.48 -14.64
N SER A 29 -3.73 -6.38 -13.93
CA SER A 29 -3.95 -6.61 -12.51
C SER A 29 -3.60 -5.39 -11.65
N ALA A 30 -2.51 -4.69 -11.97
CA ALA A 30 -2.07 -3.50 -11.27
C ALA A 30 -2.97 -2.28 -11.56
N LEU A 31 -3.50 -2.16 -12.78
CA LEU A 31 -4.50 -1.15 -13.14
C LEU A 31 -5.73 -1.23 -12.23
N GLY A 32 -6.28 -2.43 -12.07
CA GLY A 32 -7.48 -2.67 -11.25
C GLY A 32 -7.26 -2.63 -9.73
N THR A 33 -6.01 -2.57 -9.26
CA THR A 33 -5.69 -2.65 -7.83
C THR A 33 -4.92 -1.42 -7.35
N VAL A 34 -3.59 -1.46 -7.42
CA VAL A 34 -2.73 -0.43 -6.83
C VAL A 34 -2.86 0.90 -7.57
N ASN A 35 -2.98 0.89 -8.90
CA ASN A 35 -3.19 2.10 -9.68
C ASN A 35 -4.53 2.76 -9.34
N TYR A 36 -5.62 1.97 -9.23
CA TYR A 36 -6.90 2.45 -8.72
C TYR A 36 -6.74 3.09 -7.34
N ARG A 37 -6.01 2.42 -6.43
CA ARG A 37 -5.86 2.88 -5.05
C ARG A 37 -5.02 4.17 -4.93
N ALA A 38 -3.95 4.29 -5.70
CA ALA A 38 -3.09 5.46 -5.73
C ALA A 38 -3.78 6.71 -6.29
N ASN A 39 -4.86 6.51 -7.06
CA ASN A 39 -5.66 7.56 -7.69
C ASN A 39 -7.12 7.59 -7.17
N ASP A 40 -7.38 7.00 -6.01
CA ASP A 40 -8.72 6.89 -5.43
C ASP A 40 -9.22 8.27 -4.94
N PRO A 41 -10.25 8.87 -5.57
CA PRO A 41 -10.73 10.21 -5.22
C PRO A 41 -11.37 10.25 -3.83
N PHE A 42 -11.93 9.13 -3.34
CA PHE A 42 -12.51 9.08 -2.02
C PHE A 42 -11.41 9.06 -0.94
N LEU A 43 -10.33 8.32 -1.18
CA LEU A 43 -9.16 8.37 -0.31
C LEU A 43 -8.51 9.76 -0.32
N TRP A 44 -8.40 10.40 -1.48
CA TRP A 44 -7.90 11.77 -1.60
C TRP A 44 -8.72 12.75 -0.74
N ALA A 45 -10.05 12.73 -0.87
CA ALA A 45 -10.92 13.59 -0.06
C ALA A 45 -10.78 13.29 1.45
N LEU A 46 -10.72 12.02 1.82
CA LEU A 46 -10.54 11.60 3.21
C LEU A 46 -9.20 12.07 3.80
N SER A 47 -8.16 12.24 2.97
CA SER A 47 -6.85 12.71 3.42
C SER A 47 -6.84 14.12 4.00
N TYR A 48 -7.85 14.94 3.72
CA TYR A 48 -7.99 16.29 4.31
C TYR A 48 -8.58 16.28 5.72
N VAL A 49 -9.21 15.18 6.14
CA VAL A 49 -10.03 15.13 7.36
C VAL A 49 -9.64 14.01 8.32
N ASP A 50 -8.93 12.98 7.83
CA ASP A 50 -8.40 11.87 8.62
C ASP A 50 -6.88 11.92 8.64
N TRP A 51 -6.28 11.99 9.83
CA TRP A 51 -4.81 12.07 9.97
C TRP A 51 -4.09 10.87 9.36
N ALA A 52 -4.62 9.65 9.49
CA ALA A 52 -3.97 8.46 8.94
C ALA A 52 -4.00 8.48 7.41
N SER A 53 -5.14 8.88 6.83
CA SER A 53 -5.29 9.09 5.39
C SER A 53 -4.43 10.25 4.87
N SER A 54 -4.23 11.30 5.69
CA SER A 54 -3.38 12.45 5.36
C SER A 54 -1.90 12.08 5.19
N MET A 55 -1.43 11.07 5.91
CA MET A 55 -0.08 10.52 5.72
C MET A 55 -0.03 9.52 4.58
N TYR A 56 -1.03 8.64 4.51
CA TYR A 56 -1.04 7.49 3.60
C TYR A 56 -1.26 7.88 2.13
N TYR A 57 -2.24 8.75 1.83
CA TYR A 57 -2.57 9.07 0.44
C TYR A 57 -1.43 9.79 -0.29
N PRO A 58 -0.84 10.88 0.23
CA PRO A 58 0.23 11.59 -0.47
C PRO A 58 1.46 10.71 -0.66
N MET A 59 1.81 9.90 0.33
CA MET A 59 2.90 8.93 0.22
C MET A 59 2.64 7.92 -0.92
N LEU A 60 1.46 7.29 -0.93
CA LEU A 60 1.13 6.30 -1.96
C LEU A 60 1.08 6.92 -3.36
N HIS A 61 0.40 8.07 -3.49
CA HIS A 61 0.26 8.77 -4.75
C HIS A 61 1.62 9.23 -5.29
N LYS A 62 2.47 9.80 -4.43
CA LYS A 62 3.83 10.23 -4.80
C LYS A 62 4.71 9.05 -5.18
N TYR A 63 4.69 7.97 -4.41
CA TYR A 63 5.44 6.75 -4.70
C TYR A 63 5.07 6.20 -6.08
N TRP A 64 3.76 6.00 -6.33
CA TRP A 64 3.26 5.43 -7.57
C TRP A 64 3.57 6.31 -8.79
N SER A 65 3.31 7.62 -8.68
CA SER A 65 3.61 8.57 -9.76
C SER A 65 5.11 8.70 -10.05
N THR A 66 5.98 8.61 -9.03
CA THR A 66 7.43 8.71 -9.23
C THR A 66 7.97 7.50 -9.98
N ILE A 67 7.59 6.28 -9.56
CA ILE A 67 8.09 5.05 -10.20
C ILE A 67 7.60 4.95 -11.65
N PHE A 68 6.34 5.32 -11.89
CA PHE A 68 5.70 5.13 -13.18
C PHE A 68 5.57 6.40 -14.02
N LYS A 69 6.45 7.39 -13.76
CA LYS A 69 6.56 8.61 -14.57
C LYS A 69 5.21 9.33 -14.75
N SER A 70 4.38 9.32 -13.70
CA SER A 70 3.01 9.86 -13.64
C SER A 70 1.98 9.22 -14.57
N ASP A 71 2.35 8.21 -15.38
CA ASP A 71 1.46 7.52 -16.30
C ASP A 71 1.76 6.01 -16.27
N PHE A 72 1.11 5.32 -15.33
CA PHE A 72 1.23 3.88 -15.17
C PHE A 72 0.68 3.10 -16.37
N GLU A 73 -0.37 3.61 -17.00
CA GLU A 73 -0.98 2.92 -18.12
C GLU A 73 0.00 2.83 -19.31
N LYS A 74 0.69 3.93 -19.59
CA LYS A 74 1.69 4.01 -20.66
C LYS A 74 3.04 3.42 -20.29
N HIS A 75 3.56 3.73 -19.10
CA HIS A 75 4.95 3.39 -18.72
C HIS A 75 5.07 2.13 -17.87
N GLY A 76 3.97 1.60 -17.30
CA GLY A 76 4.00 0.51 -16.35
C GLY A 76 4.75 -0.73 -16.86
N LYS A 77 4.42 -1.19 -18.07
CA LYS A 77 5.04 -2.39 -18.67
C LYS A 77 6.54 -2.20 -18.90
N GLN A 78 6.92 -1.05 -19.44
CA GLN A 78 8.32 -0.72 -19.69
C GLN A 78 9.13 -0.70 -18.40
N VAL A 79 8.64 0.01 -17.37
CA VAL A 79 9.30 0.09 -16.06
C VAL A 79 9.43 -1.29 -15.40
N PHE A 80 8.43 -2.17 -15.55
CA PHE A 80 8.51 -3.54 -15.05
C PHE A 80 9.61 -4.35 -15.73
N LEU A 81 9.71 -4.28 -17.06
CA LEU A 81 10.74 -4.98 -17.82
C LEU A 81 12.14 -4.43 -17.52
N GLU A 82 12.29 -3.10 -17.51
CA GLU A 82 13.54 -2.42 -17.14
C GLU A 82 13.99 -2.81 -15.73
N HIS A 83 13.04 -2.91 -14.78
CA HIS A 83 13.37 -3.34 -13.43
C HIS A 83 13.89 -4.78 -13.39
N ASN A 84 13.26 -5.71 -14.10
CA ASN A 84 13.69 -7.11 -14.13
C ASN A 84 15.09 -7.25 -14.76
N GLU A 85 15.33 -6.60 -15.89
CA GLU A 85 16.66 -6.58 -16.54
C GLU A 85 17.72 -5.97 -15.62
N HIS A 86 17.38 -4.87 -14.96
CA HIS A 86 18.30 -4.24 -14.04
C HIS A 86 18.68 -5.17 -12.86
N ILE A 87 17.72 -5.88 -12.25
CA ILE A 87 18.02 -6.86 -11.20
C ILE A 87 18.93 -7.98 -11.71
N ARG A 88 18.67 -8.51 -12.91
CA ARG A 88 19.54 -9.53 -13.54
C ARG A 88 20.96 -9.01 -13.74
N SER A 89 21.13 -7.71 -14.00
CA SER A 89 22.45 -7.12 -14.25
C SER A 89 23.29 -6.89 -13.00
N ILE A 90 22.66 -6.73 -11.83
CA ILE A 90 23.37 -6.37 -10.58
C ILE A 90 23.49 -7.53 -9.58
N VAL A 91 22.70 -8.59 -9.72
CA VAL A 91 22.75 -9.75 -8.82
C VAL A 91 23.49 -10.91 -9.49
N PRO A 92 24.50 -11.51 -8.83
CA PRO A 92 25.13 -12.73 -9.32
C PRO A 92 24.11 -13.87 -9.50
N GLU A 93 24.27 -14.68 -10.55
CA GLU A 93 23.32 -15.72 -10.92
C GLU A 93 23.10 -16.74 -9.78
N GLU A 94 24.14 -17.05 -9.03
CA GLU A 94 24.10 -17.94 -7.86
C GLU A 94 23.23 -17.42 -6.70
N ASN A 95 23.04 -16.10 -6.64
CA ASN A 95 22.28 -15.41 -5.60
C ASN A 95 20.92 -14.91 -6.13
N LEU A 96 20.55 -15.24 -7.37
CA LEU A 96 19.30 -14.83 -7.98
C LEU A 96 18.40 -16.03 -8.27
N LEU A 97 17.18 -16.02 -7.73
CA LEU A 97 16.12 -16.91 -8.19
C LEU A 97 15.02 -16.10 -8.87
N GLU A 98 14.83 -16.34 -10.17
CA GLU A 98 13.61 -15.95 -10.87
C GLU A 98 12.48 -16.91 -10.52
N PHE A 99 11.40 -16.37 -9.96
CA PHE A 99 10.34 -17.18 -9.35
C PHE A 99 8.97 -16.76 -9.83
N ARG A 100 8.19 -17.71 -10.35
CA ARG A 100 6.76 -17.50 -10.62
C ARG A 100 5.96 -18.13 -9.48
N MET A 101 4.86 -17.50 -9.09
CA MET A 101 3.98 -18.03 -8.03
C MET A 101 3.43 -19.43 -8.36
N SER A 102 3.38 -19.80 -9.65
CA SER A 102 3.00 -21.13 -10.13
C SER A 102 4.04 -22.22 -9.83
N ASP A 103 5.27 -21.85 -9.49
CA ASP A 103 6.38 -22.80 -9.34
C ASP A 103 6.35 -23.50 -7.98
N GLY A 104 5.61 -22.97 -7.01
CA GLY A 104 5.36 -23.60 -5.72
C GLY A 104 6.57 -23.60 -4.77
N TRP A 105 6.56 -24.52 -3.81
CA TRP A 105 7.56 -24.55 -2.74
C TRP A 105 8.93 -25.05 -3.18
N GLU A 106 8.99 -26.02 -4.08
CA GLU A 106 10.20 -26.77 -4.37
C GLU A 106 11.40 -25.91 -4.83
N PRO A 107 11.29 -25.05 -5.86
CA PRO A 107 12.41 -24.22 -6.29
C PRO A 107 12.81 -23.18 -5.25
N LEU A 108 11.83 -22.62 -4.52
CA LEU A 108 12.08 -21.65 -3.46
C LEU A 108 12.84 -22.27 -2.28
N CYS A 109 12.38 -23.41 -1.78
CA CYS A 109 13.01 -24.13 -0.68
C CYS A 109 14.41 -24.63 -1.04
N LYS A 110 14.59 -25.16 -2.27
CA LYS A 110 15.90 -25.55 -2.80
C LYS A 110 16.87 -24.38 -2.83
N PHE A 111 16.42 -23.24 -3.35
CA PHE A 111 17.24 -22.04 -3.43
C PHE A 111 17.60 -21.51 -2.04
N LEU A 112 16.68 -21.52 -1.08
CA LEU A 112 16.92 -21.07 0.29
C LEU A 112 17.72 -22.06 1.14
N GLY A 113 17.76 -23.35 0.77
CA GLY A 113 18.41 -24.40 1.53
C GLY A 113 17.59 -24.89 2.72
N CYS A 114 16.26 -24.87 2.62
CA CYS A 114 15.34 -25.30 3.67
C CYS A 114 14.43 -26.44 3.19
N PRO A 115 13.83 -27.23 4.10
CA PRO A 115 12.91 -28.30 3.71
C PRO A 115 11.60 -27.74 3.13
N VAL A 116 11.00 -28.50 2.20
CA VAL A 116 9.67 -28.20 1.65
C VAL A 116 8.62 -28.47 2.73
N PRO A 117 7.74 -27.49 3.04
CA PRO A 117 6.68 -27.69 4.02
C PRO A 117 5.55 -28.58 3.48
N ASP A 118 4.88 -29.32 4.36
CA ASP A 118 3.71 -30.15 4.05
C ASP A 118 2.41 -29.32 4.01
N THR A 119 2.46 -28.14 3.38
CA THR A 119 1.31 -27.25 3.20
C THR A 119 1.21 -26.78 1.76
N PRO A 120 0.01 -26.53 1.24
CA PRO A 120 -0.14 -26.00 -0.12
C PRO A 120 0.54 -24.63 -0.25
N PHE A 121 1.14 -24.36 -1.41
CA PHE A 121 1.72 -23.05 -1.68
C PHE A 121 0.63 -21.97 -1.58
N PRO A 122 0.88 -20.85 -0.87
CA PRO A 122 -0.15 -19.86 -0.61
C PRO A 122 -0.64 -19.20 -1.89
N TYR A 123 -1.95 -19.25 -2.10
CA TYR A 123 -2.63 -18.52 -3.17
C TYR A 123 -3.60 -17.51 -2.54
N VAL A 124 -3.11 -16.29 -2.34
CA VAL A 124 -3.81 -15.20 -1.65
C VAL A 124 -3.72 -13.92 -2.47
N ASN A 125 -4.60 -12.95 -2.19
CA ASN A 125 -4.65 -11.63 -2.83
C ASN A 125 -5.17 -11.61 -4.29
N GLU A 126 -6.28 -12.29 -4.56
CA GLU A 126 -7.03 -12.09 -5.81
C GLU A 126 -7.56 -10.65 -5.93
N GLY A 127 -7.58 -10.12 -7.16
CA GLY A 127 -7.87 -8.71 -7.46
C GLY A 127 -9.26 -8.25 -7.03
N ASP A 128 -10.30 -9.08 -7.19
CA ASP A 128 -11.68 -8.69 -6.89
C ASP A 128 -11.90 -8.40 -5.40
N SER A 129 -11.14 -9.08 -4.53
CA SER A 129 -11.16 -8.82 -3.10
C SER A 129 -10.57 -7.45 -2.71
N PHE A 130 -9.74 -6.85 -3.57
CA PHE A 130 -8.96 -5.66 -3.23
C PHE A 130 -9.81 -4.38 -3.22
N ILE A 131 -10.61 -4.16 -4.28
CA ILE A 131 -11.44 -2.94 -4.38
C ILE A 131 -12.48 -2.93 -3.26
N GLY A 132 -13.16 -4.06 -3.02
CA GLY A 132 -14.12 -4.18 -1.92
C GLY A 132 -13.50 -3.87 -0.56
N ARG A 133 -12.33 -4.45 -0.26
CA ARG A 133 -11.59 -4.20 0.99
C ARG A 133 -11.18 -2.73 1.14
N THR A 134 -10.66 -2.10 0.09
CA THR A 134 -10.21 -0.70 0.13
C THR A 134 -11.36 0.29 0.28
N ARG A 135 -12.48 0.08 -0.43
CA ARG A 135 -13.70 0.87 -0.27
C ARG A 135 -14.28 0.74 1.14
N ARG A 136 -14.39 -0.49 1.65
CA ARG A 136 -14.84 -0.74 3.03
C ARG A 136 -13.95 -0.02 4.02
N ARG A 137 -12.61 -0.08 3.85
CA ARG A 137 -11.66 0.61 4.72
C ARG A 137 -11.88 2.12 4.72
N ASN A 138 -11.99 2.76 3.55
CA ASN A 138 -12.25 4.20 3.48
C ASN A 138 -13.57 4.57 4.16
N PHE A 139 -14.63 3.78 3.95
CA PHE A 139 -15.92 4.02 4.59
C PHE A 139 -15.83 3.91 6.12
N MET A 140 -15.16 2.88 6.63
CA MET A 140 -14.95 2.73 8.08
C MET A 140 -14.14 3.90 8.67
N GLN A 141 -13.15 4.41 7.92
CA GLN A 141 -12.39 5.58 8.35
C GLN A 141 -13.22 6.87 8.34
N LEU A 142 -14.10 7.05 7.35
CA LEU A 142 -15.07 8.14 7.38
C LEU A 142 -15.98 8.05 8.61
N CYS A 143 -16.53 6.86 8.92
CA CYS A 143 -17.32 6.66 10.13
C CYS A 143 -16.53 7.02 11.41
N ASN A 144 -15.25 6.67 11.46
CA ASN A 144 -14.37 7.00 12.57
C ASN A 144 -14.14 8.53 12.69
N VAL A 145 -13.92 9.23 11.58
CA VAL A 145 -13.81 10.70 11.56
C VAL A 145 -15.10 11.34 12.05
N LEU A 146 -16.25 10.93 11.53
CA LEU A 146 -17.56 11.45 11.92
C LEU A 146 -17.84 11.20 13.41
N PHE A 147 -17.51 10.02 13.91
CA PHE A 147 -17.65 9.69 15.31
C PHE A 147 -16.77 10.61 16.18
N ARG A 148 -15.52 10.84 15.80
CA ARG A 148 -14.63 11.78 16.50
C ARG A 148 -15.18 13.20 16.45
N TRP A 149 -15.59 13.70 15.29
CA TRP A 149 -16.14 15.06 15.22
C TRP A 149 -17.41 15.23 16.06
N MET A 150 -18.26 14.21 16.11
CA MET A 150 -19.43 14.20 16.99
C MET A 150 -19.03 14.26 18.47
N THR A 151 -18.06 13.45 18.91
CA THR A 151 -17.64 13.46 20.32
C THR A 151 -16.99 14.79 20.73
N TRP A 152 -16.15 15.36 19.88
CA TRP A 152 -15.52 16.66 20.11
C TRP A 152 -16.54 17.81 20.05
N GLY A 153 -17.50 17.75 19.13
CA GLY A 153 -18.59 18.71 19.01
C GLY A 153 -19.49 18.73 20.24
N MET A 154 -19.88 17.55 20.76
CA MET A 154 -20.66 17.45 22.00
C MET A 154 -19.89 17.99 23.21
N ALA A 155 -18.59 17.68 23.32
CA ALA A 155 -17.76 18.22 24.39
C ALA A 155 -17.64 19.75 24.31
N GLY A 156 -17.43 20.29 23.11
CA GLY A 156 -17.40 21.73 22.85
C GLY A 156 -18.72 22.42 23.21
N TRP A 157 -19.85 21.85 22.79
CA TRP A 157 -21.18 22.36 23.12
C TRP A 157 -21.46 22.34 24.63
N GLY A 158 -21.06 21.28 25.32
CA GLY A 158 -21.18 21.18 26.78
C GLY A 158 -20.38 22.28 27.50
N MET A 159 -19.13 22.49 27.11
CA MET A 159 -18.29 23.56 27.67
C MET A 159 -18.88 24.96 27.39
N PHE A 160 -19.38 25.21 26.18
CA PHE A 160 -20.02 26.47 25.83
C PHE A 160 -21.27 26.71 26.69
N SER A 161 -22.11 25.68 26.87
CA SER A 161 -23.33 25.76 27.66
C SER A 161 -23.05 26.08 29.13
N VAL A 162 -22.02 25.43 29.73
CA VAL A 162 -21.57 25.72 31.10
C VAL A 162 -21.02 27.14 31.23
N ALA A 163 -20.28 27.63 30.22
CA ALA A 163 -19.76 29.00 30.23
C ALA A 163 -20.89 30.05 30.16
N GLN A 164 -21.93 29.80 29.37
CA GLN A 164 -23.10 30.66 29.27
C GLN A 164 -23.87 30.73 30.61
N THR A 165 -24.13 29.58 31.25
CA THR A 165 -24.82 29.55 32.55
C THR A 165 -24.00 30.22 33.65
N TRP A 166 -22.68 30.02 33.68
CA TRP A 166 -21.78 30.68 34.63
C TRP A 166 -21.78 32.22 34.45
N ASN A 167 -21.75 32.71 33.20
CA ASN A 167 -21.82 34.13 32.93
C ASN A 167 -23.16 34.73 33.38
N VAL A 168 -24.28 34.07 33.09
CA VAL A 168 -25.60 34.52 33.55
C VAL A 168 -25.66 34.58 35.08
N HIS A 169 -25.07 33.60 35.79
CA HIS A 169 -25.07 33.58 37.25
C HIS A 169 -24.25 34.72 37.87
N LYS A 170 -23.16 35.15 37.22
CA LYS A 170 -22.38 36.34 37.65
C LYS A 170 -23.15 37.66 37.59
N TYR A 171 -24.17 37.78 36.74
CA TYR A 171 -24.98 39.00 36.63
C TYR A 171 -26.20 39.00 37.55
N LEU A 172 -26.46 37.90 38.26
CA LEU A 172 -27.61 37.73 39.17
C LEU A 172 -27.20 37.75 40.66
N MET A 173 -25.91 37.89 40.97
CA MET A 173 -25.36 38.16 42.30
C MET A 173 -24.77 39.57 42.35
#